data_AF-A0A3D2X824-F1
#
_entry.id   AF-A0A3D2X824-F1
#
_cell.length_a   1.000
_cell.length_b   1.000
_cell.length_c   1.000
_cell.angle_alpha   90.00
_cell.angle_beta   90.00
_cell.angle_gamma   90.00
#
_symmetry.space_group_name_H-M   'P 1'
#
loop_
_entity.id
_entity.type
_entity.pdbx_description
1 polymer ?
#
loop_
_entity_poly.entity_id
_entity_poly.type
_entity_poly.pdbx_seq_one_letter_code
_entity_poly.pdbx_strand_id
1 'polypeptide(L)'
;MSEKTELQKVSEETMRFMRGKYVLDEVGNGKDELKFRKGGKTVLTIYIREDRYDFLVIFGKAERELFEARRNEFPQKVQEIYDNSKTHHDGKWMFISVADLHTLEAVEQLVLIKKKPNRKSFPKEQAVYASCGHRCDLCVHYNGGTISEEFRAELKERLIRVYAGGVGDGGYWGDDMELCDGCHTGGLDKSFNCDSLKCAAENDVDKCQNCHKNPCDKAHHLYQGLKPEIHTNIIAADDVTWVILPYVYEQYGN
;
A
#
# COMPACT_ATOMS: atom_id res chain seq x y z
N MET A 1 10.03 3.21 22.88
CA MET A 1 9.30 3.19 21.59
C MET A 1 9.43 4.59 21.02
N SER A 2 9.95 4.78 19.81
CA SER A 2 9.80 6.10 19.17
C SER A 2 8.38 6.14 18.64
N GLU A 3 7.56 7.03 19.18
CA GLU A 3 6.21 7.25 18.68
C GLU A 3 6.29 7.74 17.23
N LYS A 4 5.42 7.22 16.34
CA LYS A 4 5.37 7.71 14.95
C LYS A 4 4.97 9.18 14.96
N THR A 5 5.63 9.99 14.15
CA THR A 5 5.21 11.39 13.96
C THR A 5 3.85 11.41 13.26
N GLU A 6 3.08 12.49 13.43
CA GLU A 6 1.81 12.64 12.70
C GLU A 6 2.01 12.55 11.18
N LEU A 7 3.11 13.12 10.67
CA LEU A 7 3.43 13.06 9.25
C LEU A 7 3.66 11.62 8.76
N GLN A 8 4.34 10.79 9.57
CA GLN A 8 4.50 9.36 9.26
C GLN A 8 3.14 8.64 9.22
N LYS A 9 2.24 8.94 10.17
CA LYS A 9 0.89 8.35 10.18
C LYS A 9 0.08 8.77 8.95
N VAL A 10 0.13 10.05 8.57
CA VAL A 10 -0.52 10.55 7.34
C VAL A 10 0.02 9.83 6.12
N SER A 11 1.34 9.66 6.04
CA SER A 11 2.01 8.95 4.95
C SER A 11 1.50 7.51 4.83
N GLU A 12 1.50 6.77 5.93
CA GLU A 12 1.07 5.37 5.97
C GLU A 12 -0.40 5.18 5.65
N GLU A 13 -1.27 6.00 6.25
CA GLU A 13 -2.72 5.93 6.01
C GLU A 13 -3.04 6.31 4.56
N THR A 14 -2.36 7.31 4.00
CA THR A 14 -2.54 7.68 2.59
C THR A 14 -2.25 6.50 1.66
N MET A 15 -1.12 5.82 1.87
CA MET A 15 -0.76 4.66 1.03
C MET A 15 -1.74 3.51 1.24
N ARG A 16 -2.16 3.24 2.48
CA ARG A 16 -3.18 2.24 2.81
C ARG A 16 -4.50 2.52 2.12
N PHE A 17 -5.00 3.76 2.20
CA PHE A 17 -6.23 4.17 1.56
C PHE A 17 -6.15 4.08 0.03
N MET A 18 -5.11 4.69 -0.56
CA MET A 18 -4.95 4.75 -2.02
C MET A 18 -4.75 3.37 -2.64
N ARG A 19 -3.82 2.59 -2.09
CA ARG A 19 -3.55 1.22 -2.56
C ARG A 19 -4.69 0.29 -2.21
N GLY A 20 -5.34 0.41 -1.05
CA GLY A 20 -6.41 -0.49 -0.61
C GLY A 20 -7.74 -0.31 -1.37
N LYS A 21 -8.08 0.92 -1.79
CA LYS A 21 -9.35 1.19 -2.49
C LYS A 21 -9.23 1.26 -4.01
N TYR A 22 -8.03 1.49 -4.55
CA TYR A 22 -7.86 1.77 -5.96
C TYR A 22 -6.75 0.94 -6.61
N VAL A 23 -6.95 0.67 -7.91
CA VAL A 23 -5.93 0.11 -8.80
C VAL A 23 -5.39 1.25 -9.64
N LEU A 24 -4.27 1.84 -9.20
CA LEU A 24 -3.65 3.05 -9.75
C LEU A 24 -2.15 2.82 -9.91
N ASP A 25 -1.58 3.41 -10.97
CA ASP A 25 -0.13 3.55 -11.10
C ASP A 25 0.36 4.63 -10.14
N GLU A 26 1.50 4.39 -9.52
CA GLU A 26 2.25 5.34 -8.70
C GLU A 26 3.37 5.91 -9.55
N VAL A 27 3.31 7.21 -9.83
CA VAL A 27 4.26 7.87 -10.74
C VAL A 27 4.91 9.02 -10.01
N GLY A 28 6.06 8.76 -9.40
CA GLY A 28 6.88 9.78 -8.78
C GLY A 28 7.89 10.44 -9.71
N ASN A 29 8.39 11.61 -9.31
CA ASN A 29 9.39 12.39 -10.06
C ASN A 29 10.84 12.21 -9.55
N GLY A 30 11.06 11.33 -8.58
CA GLY A 30 12.35 11.14 -7.91
C GLY A 30 12.81 12.31 -6.99
N LYS A 31 11.94 13.28 -6.70
CA LYS A 31 12.28 14.47 -5.89
C LYS A 31 11.27 14.70 -4.76
N ASP A 32 10.07 15.14 -5.11
CA ASP A 32 9.09 15.66 -4.16
C ASP A 32 7.64 15.47 -4.63
N GLU A 33 7.38 14.78 -5.74
CA GLU A 33 6.04 14.61 -6.30
C GLU A 33 5.72 13.12 -6.48
N LEU A 34 4.52 12.73 -6.06
CA LEU A 34 3.91 11.43 -6.34
C LEU A 34 2.53 11.62 -6.98
N LYS A 35 2.27 10.95 -8.09
CA LYS A 35 0.95 10.94 -8.75
C LYS A 35 0.33 9.55 -8.72
N PHE A 36 -0.92 9.46 -8.30
CA PHE A 36 -1.74 8.26 -8.48
C PHE A 36 -2.57 8.39 -9.76
N ARG A 37 -2.35 7.49 -10.72
CA ARG A 37 -2.91 7.61 -12.08
C ARG A 37 -3.67 6.37 -12.51
N LYS A 38 -4.66 6.55 -13.40
CA LYS A 38 -5.31 5.46 -14.12
C LYS A 38 -5.64 5.88 -15.53
N GLY A 39 -5.15 5.13 -16.53
CA GLY A 39 -5.43 5.40 -17.94
C GLY A 39 -5.06 6.84 -18.33
N GLY A 40 -3.89 7.31 -17.90
CA GLY A 40 -3.40 8.66 -18.16
C GLY A 40 -4.03 9.78 -17.32
N LYS A 41 -5.10 9.53 -16.55
CA LYS A 41 -5.74 10.54 -15.70
C LYS A 41 -5.23 10.46 -14.26
N THR A 42 -4.90 11.61 -13.67
CA THR A 42 -4.49 11.71 -12.26
C THR A 42 -5.72 11.75 -11.36
N VAL A 43 -5.71 10.91 -10.32
CA VAL A 43 -6.70 10.91 -9.24
C VAL A 43 -6.26 11.85 -8.12
N LEU A 44 -4.98 11.74 -7.73
CA LEU A 44 -4.37 12.54 -6.68
C LEU A 44 -2.91 12.80 -7.03
N THR A 45 -2.44 14.02 -6.79
CA THR A 45 -1.01 14.35 -6.74
C THR A 45 -0.65 14.73 -5.31
N ILE A 46 0.50 14.30 -4.84
CA ILE A 46 1.05 14.65 -3.52
C ILE A 46 2.40 15.32 -3.73
N TYR A 47 2.57 16.49 -3.13
CA TYR A 47 3.87 17.15 -2.99
C TYR A 47 4.41 16.95 -1.59
N ILE A 48 5.63 16.43 -1.47
CA ILE A 48 6.31 16.13 -0.21
C ILE A 48 7.03 17.39 0.27
N ARG A 49 6.70 17.86 1.48
CA ARG A 49 7.37 18.96 2.17
C ARG A 49 8.00 18.44 3.46
N GLU A 50 8.83 19.25 4.10
CA GLU A 50 9.52 18.88 5.34
C GLU A 50 8.55 18.70 6.52
N ASP A 51 7.53 19.54 6.61
CA ASP A 51 6.58 19.62 7.73
C ASP A 51 5.18 19.09 7.40
N ARG A 52 4.90 18.78 6.13
CA ARG A 52 3.57 18.40 5.63
C ARG A 52 3.61 17.75 4.25
N TYR A 53 2.44 17.37 3.77
CA TYR A 53 2.19 17.06 2.37
C TYR A 53 1.19 18.06 1.77
N ASP A 54 1.40 18.50 0.53
CA ASP A 54 0.39 19.27 -0.19
C ASP A 54 -0.31 18.36 -1.21
N PHE A 55 -1.58 18.05 -0.96
CA PHE A 55 -2.41 17.20 -1.81
C PHE A 55 -3.12 18.06 -2.85
N LEU A 56 -2.98 17.71 -4.12
CA LEU A 56 -3.69 18.34 -5.24
C LEU A 56 -4.78 17.40 -5.76
N VAL A 57 -6.02 17.85 -5.64
CA VAL A 57 -7.22 17.21 -6.22
C VAL A 57 -7.82 18.16 -7.25
N ILE A 58 -8.09 17.65 -8.46
CA ILE A 58 -8.65 18.43 -9.56
C ILE A 58 -10.07 17.96 -9.84
N PHE A 59 -11.07 18.83 -9.64
CA PHE A 59 -12.47 18.53 -9.95
C PHE A 59 -12.92 19.14 -11.27
N GLY A 60 -13.34 18.29 -12.20
CA GLY A 60 -14.10 18.67 -13.37
C GLY A 60 -15.55 19.02 -13.01
N LYS A 61 -16.39 19.25 -14.02
CA LYS A 61 -17.77 19.69 -13.82
C LYS A 61 -18.59 18.76 -12.93
N ALA A 62 -18.59 17.46 -13.23
CA ALA A 62 -19.39 16.47 -12.48
C ALA A 62 -18.93 16.32 -11.03
N GLU A 63 -17.62 16.34 -10.76
CA GLU A 63 -17.11 16.23 -9.40
C GLU A 63 -17.42 17.48 -8.56
N ARG A 64 -17.43 18.66 -9.20
CA ARG A 64 -17.85 19.92 -8.56
C ARG A 64 -19.33 19.89 -8.16
N GLU A 65 -20.21 19.43 -9.03
CA GLU A 65 -21.64 19.29 -8.73
C GLU A 65 -21.87 18.35 -7.53
N LEU A 66 -21.14 17.22 -7.47
CA LEU A 66 -21.19 16.29 -6.35
C LEU A 66 -20.65 16.88 -5.04
N PHE A 67 -19.56 17.65 -5.12
CA PHE A 67 -18.99 18.35 -3.97
C PHE A 67 -19.95 19.42 -3.45
N GLU A 68 -20.49 20.26 -4.33
CA GLU A 68 -21.41 21.35 -3.97
C GLU A 68 -22.68 20.83 -3.27
N ALA A 69 -23.22 19.70 -3.73
CA ALA A 69 -24.36 19.03 -3.08
C ALA A 69 -24.07 18.54 -1.66
N ARG A 70 -22.80 18.24 -1.35
CA ARG A 70 -22.34 17.70 -0.05
C ARG A 70 -21.47 18.69 0.71
N ARG A 71 -21.40 19.95 0.28
CA ARG A 71 -20.42 20.95 0.74
C ARG A 71 -20.39 21.11 2.27
N ASN A 72 -21.57 21.06 2.89
CA ASN A 72 -21.73 21.24 4.34
C ASN A 72 -21.21 20.05 5.17
N GLU A 73 -20.88 18.92 4.54
CA GLU A 73 -20.25 17.76 5.19
C GLU A 73 -18.74 17.94 5.37
N PHE A 74 -18.12 18.89 4.64
CA PHE A 74 -16.67 19.11 4.66
C PHE A 74 -16.27 20.17 5.70
N PRO A 75 -15.07 20.06 6.31
CA PRO A 75 -14.54 21.11 7.18
C PRO A 75 -14.50 22.47 6.49
N GLN A 76 -14.72 23.55 7.23
CA GLN A 76 -14.75 24.92 6.71
C GLN A 76 -13.50 25.24 5.87
N LYS A 77 -12.31 24.82 6.31
CA LYS A 77 -11.05 24.98 5.59
C LYS A 77 -11.08 24.40 4.17
N VAL A 78 -11.71 23.23 3.98
CA VAL A 78 -11.84 22.60 2.64
C VAL A 78 -12.83 23.36 1.77
N GLN A 79 -13.94 23.84 2.35
CA GLN A 79 -14.91 24.68 1.65
C GLN A 79 -14.27 25.99 1.16
N GLU A 80 -13.49 26.65 2.01
CA GLU A 80 -12.76 27.87 1.67
C GLU A 80 -11.70 27.63 0.59
N ILE A 81 -10.98 26.49 0.65
CA ILE A 81 -10.06 26.09 -0.43
C ILE A 81 -10.83 25.96 -1.74
N TYR A 82 -11.97 25.26 -1.75
CA TYR A 82 -12.79 25.10 -2.96
C TYR A 82 -13.23 26.45 -3.56
N ASP A 83 -13.74 27.35 -2.72
CA ASP A 83 -14.27 28.64 -3.15
C ASP A 83 -13.17 29.53 -3.73
N ASN A 84 -12.01 29.56 -3.09
CA ASN A 84 -10.86 30.38 -3.49
C ASN A 84 -10.04 29.73 -4.64
N SER A 85 -10.23 28.44 -4.90
CA SER A 85 -9.49 27.73 -5.94
C SER A 85 -9.91 28.13 -7.36
N LYS A 86 -8.92 28.34 -8.23
CA LYS A 86 -9.16 28.67 -9.63
C LYS A 86 -9.66 27.45 -10.41
N THR A 87 -10.66 27.68 -11.27
CA THR A 87 -11.10 26.71 -12.28
C THR A 87 -10.31 26.94 -13.57
N HIS A 88 -9.49 25.96 -13.93
CA HIS A 88 -8.74 25.88 -15.18
C HIS A 88 -9.53 25.07 -16.22
N HIS A 89 -8.98 24.97 -17.43
CA HIS A 89 -9.60 24.24 -18.55
C HIS A 89 -9.83 22.75 -18.25
N ASP A 90 -8.99 22.15 -17.38
CA ASP A 90 -9.02 20.76 -16.97
C ASP A 90 -9.74 20.51 -15.63
N GLY A 91 -10.15 21.58 -14.93
CA GLY A 91 -10.92 21.50 -13.69
C GLY A 91 -10.53 22.56 -12.66
N LYS A 92 -11.17 22.50 -11.49
CA LYS A 92 -10.83 23.31 -10.32
C LYS A 92 -9.74 22.62 -9.52
N TRP A 93 -8.62 23.30 -9.33
CA TRP A 93 -7.43 22.77 -8.68
C TRP A 93 -7.46 23.15 -7.21
N MET A 94 -7.59 22.16 -6.34
CA MET A 94 -7.61 22.36 -4.89
C MET A 94 -6.31 21.83 -4.31
N PHE A 95 -5.48 22.72 -3.78
CA PHE A 95 -4.30 22.38 -2.99
C PHE A 95 -4.66 22.36 -1.51
N ILE A 96 -4.43 21.23 -0.86
CA ILE A 96 -4.80 21.00 0.53
C ILE A 96 -3.54 20.58 1.28
N SER A 97 -3.10 21.42 2.21
CA SER A 97 -1.98 21.10 3.10
C SER A 97 -2.43 20.14 4.19
N VAL A 98 -1.84 18.94 4.22
CA VAL A 98 -2.15 17.82 5.11
C VAL A 98 -0.95 17.57 6.03
N ALA A 99 -1.13 17.81 7.32
CA ALA A 99 -0.11 17.57 8.36
C ALA A 99 -0.60 16.63 9.46
N ASP A 100 -1.88 16.26 9.45
CA ASP A 100 -2.55 15.43 10.46
C ASP A 100 -3.60 14.51 9.81
N LEU A 101 -4.00 13.47 10.54
CA LEU A 101 -4.99 12.50 10.07
C LEU A 101 -6.40 13.09 9.89
N HIS A 102 -6.75 14.14 10.64
CA HIS A 102 -8.06 14.78 10.51
C HIS A 102 -8.22 15.47 9.15
N THR A 103 -7.18 16.17 8.69
CA THR A 103 -7.18 16.77 7.36
C THR A 103 -7.12 15.72 6.27
N LEU A 104 -6.38 14.62 6.50
CA LEU A 104 -6.33 13.49 5.57
C LEU A 104 -7.72 12.89 5.33
N GLU A 105 -8.51 12.67 6.39
CA GLU A 105 -9.88 12.15 6.28
C GLU A 105 -10.75 12.99 5.34
N ALA A 106 -10.65 14.32 5.42
CA ALA A 106 -11.37 15.21 4.51
C ALA A 106 -10.88 15.07 3.05
N VAL A 107 -9.58 14.90 2.84
CA VAL A 107 -9.01 14.66 1.51
C VAL A 107 -9.45 13.31 0.94
N GLU A 108 -9.53 12.26 1.75
CA GLU A 108 -10.04 10.95 1.33
C GLU A 108 -11.48 11.05 0.81
N GLN A 109 -12.33 11.83 1.46
CA GLN A 109 -13.69 12.11 0.98
C GLN A 109 -13.70 12.83 -0.37
N LEU A 110 -12.76 13.76 -0.60
CA LEU A 110 -12.60 14.40 -1.91
C LEU A 110 -12.13 13.39 -2.97
N VAL A 111 -11.22 12.47 -2.63
CA VAL A 111 -10.76 11.41 -3.54
C VAL A 111 -11.90 10.44 -3.89
N LEU A 112 -12.78 10.12 -2.93
CA LEU A 112 -13.98 9.31 -3.17
C LEU A 112 -14.96 9.99 -4.15
N ILE A 113 -15.07 11.32 -4.11
CA ILE A 113 -15.81 12.09 -5.13
C ILE A 113 -15.07 12.04 -6.46
N LYS A 114 -13.74 12.27 -6.47
CA LYS A 114 -12.90 12.26 -7.68
C LYS A 114 -12.99 10.96 -8.45
N LYS A 115 -12.98 9.84 -7.72
CA LYS A 115 -12.93 8.50 -8.29
C LYS A 115 -13.61 7.52 -7.34
N LYS A 116 -14.55 6.77 -7.89
CA LYS A 116 -15.13 5.60 -7.19
C LYS A 116 -14.04 4.53 -6.97
N PRO A 117 -13.94 3.94 -5.77
CA PRO A 117 -13.08 2.79 -5.50
C PRO A 117 -13.29 1.69 -6.53
N ASN A 118 -12.21 1.05 -6.94
CA ASN A 118 -12.22 0.06 -8.02
C ASN A 118 -11.32 -1.14 -7.76
N ARG A 119 -10.73 -1.25 -6.57
CA ARG A 119 -10.00 -2.43 -6.15
C ARG A 119 -10.98 -3.49 -5.67
N LYS A 120 -10.75 -4.72 -6.12
CA LYS A 120 -11.39 -5.91 -5.55
C LYS A 120 -10.46 -6.50 -4.51
N SER A 121 -11.01 -7.00 -3.40
CA SER A 121 -10.25 -7.82 -2.46
C SER A 121 -9.78 -9.11 -3.14
N PHE A 122 -8.67 -9.68 -2.70
CA PHE A 122 -8.32 -11.03 -3.17
C PHE A 122 -9.36 -12.04 -2.68
N PRO A 123 -9.64 -13.09 -3.48
CA PRO A 123 -10.51 -14.19 -3.07
C PRO A 123 -10.12 -14.74 -1.70
N LYS A 124 -11.10 -15.16 -0.90
CA LYS A 124 -10.86 -15.71 0.45
C LYS A 124 -11.19 -17.19 0.58
N GLU A 125 -11.90 -17.74 -0.41
CA GLU A 125 -12.45 -19.09 -0.41
C GLU A 125 -11.38 -20.18 -0.38
N GLN A 126 -10.23 -19.92 -1.01
CA GLN A 126 -9.08 -20.83 -1.09
C GLN A 126 -7.81 -20.19 -0.50
N ALA A 127 -7.99 -19.18 0.35
CA ALA A 127 -6.89 -18.48 0.99
C ALA A 127 -6.11 -19.42 1.90
N VAL A 128 -4.78 -19.41 1.78
CA VAL A 128 -3.88 -20.13 2.68
C VAL A 128 -3.15 -19.11 3.52
N TYR A 129 -3.38 -19.16 4.83
CA TYR A 129 -2.75 -18.24 5.77
C TYR A 129 -1.58 -18.91 6.49
N ALA A 130 -0.47 -18.20 6.60
CA ALA A 130 0.61 -18.53 7.53
C ALA A 130 0.17 -18.30 8.98
N SER A 131 0.93 -18.82 9.94
CA SER A 131 0.74 -18.55 11.38
C SER A 131 0.85 -17.07 11.74
N CYS A 132 1.56 -16.28 10.94
CA CYS A 132 1.67 -14.83 11.05
C CYS A 132 0.51 -14.06 10.40
N GLY A 133 -0.50 -14.74 9.86
CA GLY A 133 -1.65 -14.13 9.20
C GLY A 133 -1.42 -13.69 7.74
N HIS A 134 -0.19 -13.85 7.21
CA HIS A 134 0.10 -13.52 5.81
C HIS A 134 -0.45 -14.58 4.85
N ARG A 135 -0.77 -14.18 3.62
CA ARG A 135 -1.35 -15.04 2.58
C ARG A 135 -0.25 -15.84 1.86
N CYS A 136 -0.01 -17.07 2.30
CA CYS A 136 0.88 -18.01 1.59
C CYS A 136 0.42 -18.22 0.15
N ASP A 137 -0.88 -18.25 -0.11
CA ASP A 137 -1.40 -18.48 -1.47
C ASP A 137 -1.07 -17.36 -2.48
N LEU A 138 -0.67 -16.18 -1.98
CA LEU A 138 -0.21 -15.05 -2.80
C LEU A 138 1.33 -14.93 -2.84
N CYS A 139 2.05 -15.79 -2.12
CA CYS A 139 3.49 -15.76 -2.01
C CYS A 139 4.16 -16.53 -3.15
N VAL A 140 5.15 -15.91 -3.80
CA VAL A 140 5.89 -16.54 -4.91
C VAL A 140 6.69 -17.78 -4.50
N HIS A 141 7.06 -17.93 -3.22
CA HIS A 141 7.73 -19.14 -2.73
C HIS A 141 6.77 -20.28 -2.46
N TYR A 142 5.48 -20.02 -2.22
CA TYR A 142 4.62 -21.05 -1.66
C TYR A 142 4.39 -22.20 -2.64
N ASN A 143 4.53 -23.43 -2.15
CA ASN A 143 4.47 -24.67 -2.93
C ASN A 143 3.12 -25.40 -2.79
N GLY A 144 2.06 -24.72 -2.37
CA GLY A 144 0.75 -25.33 -2.17
C GLY A 144 -0.12 -25.42 -3.44
N GLY A 145 0.45 -25.19 -4.62
CA GLY A 145 -0.28 -25.26 -5.90
C GLY A 145 -1.38 -24.19 -6.08
N THR A 146 -1.29 -23.08 -5.36
CA THR A 146 -2.31 -22.00 -5.38
C THR A 146 -2.12 -21.00 -6.52
N ILE A 147 -0.95 -20.97 -7.13
CA ILE A 147 -0.61 -20.16 -8.31
C ILE A 147 -0.05 -21.07 -9.41
N SER A 148 -0.29 -20.72 -10.68
CA SER A 148 0.32 -21.43 -11.80
C SER A 148 1.80 -21.10 -11.94
N GLU A 149 2.56 -21.95 -12.64
CA GLU A 149 3.99 -21.71 -12.87
C GLU A 149 4.23 -20.49 -13.76
N GLU A 150 3.34 -20.22 -14.73
CA GLU A 150 3.40 -19.00 -15.55
C GLU A 150 3.20 -17.76 -14.69
N PHE A 151 2.21 -17.78 -13.80
CA PHE A 151 1.97 -16.66 -12.90
C PHE A 151 3.09 -16.50 -11.86
N ARG A 152 3.67 -17.59 -11.37
CA ARG A 152 4.85 -17.56 -10.50
C ARG A 152 6.02 -16.88 -11.19
N ALA A 153 6.27 -17.19 -12.47
CA ALA A 153 7.30 -16.53 -13.26
C ALA A 153 7.05 -15.01 -13.41
N GLU A 154 5.81 -14.61 -13.72
CA GLU A 154 5.45 -13.19 -13.73
C GLU A 154 5.68 -12.51 -12.37
N LEU A 155 5.30 -13.15 -11.26
CA LEU A 155 5.50 -12.61 -9.91
C LEU A 155 6.99 -12.40 -9.61
N LYS A 156 7.87 -13.34 -10.00
CA LYS A 156 9.32 -13.19 -9.84
C LYS A 156 9.81 -11.91 -10.52
N GLU A 157 9.45 -11.70 -11.79
CA GLU A 157 9.88 -10.50 -12.53
C GLU A 157 9.39 -9.20 -11.86
N ARG A 158 8.17 -9.19 -11.33
CA ARG A 158 7.60 -8.04 -10.62
C ARG A 158 8.32 -7.77 -9.30
N LEU A 159 8.63 -8.81 -8.53
CA LEU A 159 9.37 -8.71 -7.27
C LEU A 159 10.77 -8.16 -7.50
N ILE A 160 11.49 -8.68 -8.50
CA ILE A 160 12.82 -8.20 -8.88
C ILE A 160 12.76 -6.71 -9.26
N ARG A 161 11.75 -6.30 -10.02
CA ARG A 161 11.56 -4.89 -10.41
C ARG A 161 11.32 -3.97 -9.22
N VAL A 162 10.48 -4.38 -8.26
CA VAL A 162 10.08 -3.54 -7.12
C VAL A 162 11.13 -3.53 -6.00
N TYR A 163 11.72 -4.68 -5.68
CA TYR A 163 12.58 -4.84 -4.50
C TYR A 163 14.07 -4.89 -4.83
N ALA A 164 14.45 -5.42 -6.00
CA ALA A 164 15.86 -5.49 -6.43
C ALA A 164 16.24 -4.40 -7.45
N GLY A 165 15.34 -3.45 -7.70
CA GLY A 165 15.56 -2.36 -8.66
C GLY A 165 15.76 -2.83 -10.11
N GLY A 166 15.43 -4.10 -10.42
CA GLY A 166 15.65 -4.68 -11.75
C GLY A 166 17.10 -4.97 -12.11
N VAL A 167 18.02 -5.07 -11.12
CA VAL A 167 19.46 -5.27 -11.36
C VAL A 167 19.96 -6.54 -10.64
N GLY A 168 20.89 -7.27 -11.27
CA GLY A 168 21.51 -8.47 -10.70
C GLY A 168 20.83 -9.77 -11.13
N ASP A 169 21.05 -10.84 -10.37
CA ASP A 169 20.45 -12.18 -10.55
C ASP A 169 19.01 -12.29 -10.01
N GLY A 170 18.44 -11.19 -9.51
CA GLY A 170 17.14 -11.18 -8.84
C GLY A 170 17.19 -11.49 -7.34
N GLY A 171 18.37 -11.76 -6.79
CA GLY A 171 18.60 -12.03 -5.37
C GLY A 171 17.70 -13.14 -4.83
N TYR A 172 17.00 -12.86 -3.72
CA TYR A 172 16.09 -13.80 -3.06
C TYR A 172 14.93 -14.30 -3.95
N TRP A 173 14.64 -13.59 -5.06
CA TRP A 173 13.56 -13.91 -6.00
C TRP A 173 14.05 -14.44 -7.35
N GLY A 174 15.36 -14.69 -7.48
CA GLY A 174 16.02 -15.08 -8.72
C GLY A 174 15.80 -16.54 -9.15
N ASP A 175 16.73 -17.05 -9.96
CA ASP A 175 16.68 -18.42 -10.48
C ASP A 175 16.84 -19.47 -9.37
N ASP A 176 17.65 -19.17 -8.35
CA ASP A 176 17.90 -20.03 -7.19
C ASP A 176 16.80 -19.92 -6.11
N MET A 177 15.67 -19.25 -6.41
CA MET A 177 14.56 -19.08 -5.46
C MET A 177 13.98 -20.45 -5.04
N GLU A 178 14.07 -20.75 -3.75
CA GLU A 178 13.56 -21.99 -3.17
C GLU A 178 12.04 -21.95 -2.94
N LEU A 179 11.40 -23.12 -3.03
CA LEU A 179 9.98 -23.28 -2.74
C LEU A 179 9.75 -23.55 -1.24
N CYS A 180 8.68 -22.99 -0.71
CA CYS A 180 8.29 -23.05 0.69
C CYS A 180 7.01 -23.86 0.86
N ASP A 181 7.05 -24.90 1.71
CA ASP A 181 5.87 -25.72 2.01
C ASP A 181 4.98 -25.08 3.11
N GLY A 182 5.34 -23.89 3.58
CA GLY A 182 4.63 -23.13 4.60
C GLY A 182 5.19 -23.32 6.02
N CYS A 183 4.97 -22.34 6.90
CA CYS A 183 5.55 -22.36 8.25
C CYS A 183 5.11 -23.55 9.12
N HIS A 184 3.92 -24.12 8.87
CA HIS A 184 3.43 -25.29 9.60
C HIS A 184 4.16 -26.60 9.28
N THR A 185 4.89 -26.64 8.16
CA THR A 185 5.63 -27.81 7.68
C THR A 185 7.15 -27.61 7.75
N GLY A 186 7.60 -26.54 8.41
CA GLY A 186 9.01 -26.20 8.52
C GLY A 186 9.53 -25.32 7.38
N GLY A 187 8.65 -24.61 6.66
CA GLY A 187 9.04 -23.50 5.76
C GLY A 187 9.87 -23.92 4.54
N LEU A 188 10.93 -23.16 4.25
CA LEU A 188 11.82 -23.41 3.09
C LEU A 188 12.70 -24.65 3.27
N ASP A 189 13.24 -24.85 4.48
CA ASP A 189 14.27 -25.86 4.74
C ASP A 189 13.80 -27.02 5.64
N LYS A 190 12.50 -27.12 5.90
CA LYS A 190 11.86 -28.07 6.85
C LYS A 190 12.30 -27.93 8.31
N SER A 191 13.19 -26.98 8.60
CA SER A 191 13.67 -26.60 9.93
C SER A 191 13.31 -25.15 10.30
N PHE A 192 12.51 -24.49 9.46
CA PHE A 192 12.20 -23.07 9.57
C PHE A 192 11.58 -22.73 10.92
N ASN A 193 12.28 -21.86 11.66
CA ASN A 193 11.87 -21.40 12.97
C ASN A 193 12.16 -19.89 13.10
N CYS A 194 11.22 -19.07 12.62
CA CYS A 194 11.35 -17.61 12.65
C CYS A 194 11.05 -17.03 14.03
N ASP A 195 11.45 -15.78 14.26
CA ASP A 195 11.29 -15.12 15.55
C ASP A 195 9.81 -15.00 15.97
N SER A 196 8.88 -14.95 15.02
CA SER A 196 7.44 -14.94 15.30
C SER A 196 6.93 -16.29 15.81
N LEU A 197 7.48 -17.40 15.30
CA LEU A 197 7.16 -18.75 15.81
C LEU A 197 7.77 -18.95 17.21
N LYS A 198 9.03 -18.53 17.41
CA LYS A 198 9.69 -18.58 18.72
C LYS A 198 8.93 -17.76 19.76
N CYS A 199 8.57 -16.52 19.43
CA CYS A 199 7.80 -15.64 20.31
C CYS A 199 6.48 -16.31 20.73
N ALA A 200 5.76 -16.88 19.76
CA ALA A 200 4.47 -17.51 20.03
C ALA A 200 4.61 -18.69 21.02
N ALA A 201 5.60 -19.55 20.81
CA ALA A 201 5.89 -20.68 21.68
C ALA A 201 6.33 -20.25 23.09
N GLU A 202 7.21 -19.24 23.21
CA GLU A 202 7.70 -18.74 24.50
C GLU A 202 6.65 -17.99 25.33
N ASN A 203 5.57 -17.53 24.69
CA ASN A 203 4.53 -16.73 25.33
C ASN A 203 3.16 -17.43 25.35
N ASP A 204 3.13 -18.73 25.05
CA ASP A 204 1.93 -19.58 25.12
C ASP A 204 0.74 -19.02 24.32
N VAL A 205 1.01 -18.58 23.08
CA VAL A 205 -0.03 -18.10 22.16
C VAL A 205 -0.09 -18.95 20.90
N ASP A 206 -1.29 -19.35 20.51
CA ASP A 206 -1.52 -20.27 19.37
C ASP A 206 -1.19 -19.65 18.00
N LYS A 207 -1.19 -18.32 17.88
CA LYS A 207 -0.94 -17.61 16.63
C LYS A 207 0.16 -16.58 16.81
N CYS A 208 1.10 -16.53 15.87
CA CYS A 208 2.20 -15.58 15.90
C CYS A 208 1.73 -14.13 15.96
N GLN A 209 0.64 -13.80 15.26
CA GLN A 209 0.04 -12.46 15.26
C GLN A 209 -0.47 -12.01 16.64
N ASN A 210 -0.70 -12.95 17.57
CA ASN A 210 -1.14 -12.64 18.93
C ASN A 210 0.03 -12.39 19.89
N CYS A 211 1.29 -12.58 19.46
CA CYS A 211 2.46 -12.36 20.31
C CYS A 211 2.87 -10.88 20.32
N HIS A 212 2.42 -10.10 21.32
CA HIS A 212 2.76 -8.67 21.43
C HIS A 212 4.26 -8.39 21.62
N LYS A 213 5.08 -9.39 21.96
CA LYS A 213 6.54 -9.26 22.11
C LYS A 213 7.31 -9.28 20.79
N ASN A 214 6.69 -9.76 19.70
CA ASN A 214 7.25 -9.69 18.35
C ASN A 214 6.23 -9.11 17.37
N PRO A 215 6.00 -7.79 17.42
CA PRO A 215 4.97 -7.16 16.61
C PRO A 215 5.37 -7.15 15.13
N CYS A 216 4.37 -7.30 14.25
CA CYS A 216 4.55 -7.46 12.81
C CYS A 216 5.27 -6.29 12.15
N ASP A 217 5.13 -5.07 12.67
CA ASP A 217 5.81 -3.85 12.18
C ASP A 217 7.35 -3.92 12.36
N LYS A 218 7.85 -4.82 13.20
CA LYS A 218 9.29 -5.05 13.44
C LYS A 218 9.82 -6.32 12.81
N ALA A 219 8.98 -7.11 12.14
CA ALA A 219 9.40 -8.32 11.43
C ALA A 219 10.11 -7.95 10.11
N HIS A 220 11.29 -7.32 10.22
CA HIS A 220 12.06 -6.70 9.14
C HIS A 220 12.40 -7.64 7.97
N HIS A 221 12.44 -8.95 8.19
CA HIS A 221 12.80 -9.93 7.16
C HIS A 221 11.74 -10.10 6.07
N LEU A 222 10.49 -9.71 6.32
CA LEU A 222 9.38 -9.91 5.36
C LEU A 222 9.29 -8.81 4.30
N TYR A 223 9.81 -7.62 4.58
CA TYR A 223 9.50 -6.41 3.81
C TYR A 223 10.63 -5.93 2.88
N GLN A 224 11.82 -6.55 2.98
CA GLN A 224 13.05 -6.17 2.25
C GLN A 224 13.28 -4.64 2.15
N GLY A 225 12.85 -3.89 3.18
CA GLY A 225 13.02 -2.45 3.28
C GLY A 225 11.92 -1.56 2.66
N LEU A 226 10.94 -2.11 1.91
CA LEU A 226 9.84 -1.30 1.39
C LEU A 226 8.88 -0.94 2.54
N LYS A 227 8.69 0.35 2.76
CA LYS A 227 7.81 0.86 3.81
C LYS A 227 6.45 1.24 3.21
N PRO A 228 5.37 1.19 4.01
CA PRO A 228 4.05 1.65 3.62
C PRO A 228 3.97 3.19 3.51
N GLU A 229 5.02 3.88 3.08
CA GLU A 229 5.12 5.36 3.11
C GLU A 229 5.04 5.98 1.71
N ILE A 230 4.58 7.24 1.66
CA ILE A 230 4.62 8.10 0.47
C ILE A 230 6.08 8.19 -0.01
N HIS A 231 6.27 7.96 -1.31
CA HIS A 231 7.57 7.93 -1.97
C HIS A 231 7.52 8.58 -3.36
N THR A 232 8.67 8.66 -4.03
CA THR A 232 8.77 9.20 -5.39
C THR A 232 9.20 8.17 -6.44
N ASN A 233 9.08 6.89 -6.13
CA ASN A 233 9.30 5.79 -7.08
C ASN A 233 8.18 5.71 -8.13
N ILE A 234 8.43 4.98 -9.21
CA ILE A 234 7.43 4.63 -10.22
C ILE A 234 7.07 3.15 -10.04
N ILE A 235 5.81 2.86 -9.76
CA ILE A 235 5.30 1.51 -9.51
C ILE A 235 3.99 1.32 -10.28
N ALA A 236 3.93 0.28 -11.12
CA ALA A 236 2.73 -0.03 -11.89
C ALA A 236 1.60 -0.54 -10.98
N ALA A 237 0.35 -0.30 -11.37
CA ALA A 237 -0.81 -0.69 -10.57
C ALA A 237 -0.88 -2.21 -10.27
N ASP A 238 -0.43 -3.03 -11.22
CA ASP A 238 -0.38 -4.48 -11.04
C ASP A 238 0.76 -4.90 -10.11
N ASP A 239 1.89 -4.18 -10.13
CA ASP A 239 3.01 -4.43 -9.21
C ASP A 239 2.60 -4.05 -7.78
N VAL A 240 1.88 -2.92 -7.60
CA VAL A 240 1.22 -2.62 -6.32
C VAL A 240 0.34 -3.78 -5.88
N THR A 241 -0.50 -4.28 -6.78
CA THR A 241 -1.46 -5.35 -6.49
C THR A 241 -0.78 -6.62 -6.04
N TRP A 242 0.20 -7.10 -6.79
CA TRP A 242 0.71 -8.45 -6.61
C TRP A 242 1.97 -8.54 -5.77
N VAL A 243 2.76 -7.47 -5.66
CA VAL A 243 4.05 -7.52 -4.98
C VAL A 243 4.21 -6.48 -3.88
N ILE A 244 3.29 -5.53 -3.73
CA ILE A 244 3.26 -4.62 -2.56
C ILE A 244 2.18 -5.05 -1.57
N LEU A 245 0.92 -5.14 -2.02
CA LEU A 245 -0.18 -5.47 -1.13
C LEU A 245 0.09 -6.74 -0.31
N PRO A 246 0.44 -7.90 -0.90
CA PRO A 246 0.62 -9.13 -0.12
C PRO A 246 1.87 -9.14 0.76
N TYR A 247 2.84 -8.26 0.47
CA TYR A 247 4.18 -8.32 1.04
C TYR A 247 4.42 -7.23 2.06
N VAL A 248 3.76 -6.07 1.99
CA VAL A 248 4.03 -4.91 2.84
C VAL A 248 3.01 -4.79 3.96
N TYR A 249 3.53 -4.63 5.18
CA TYR A 249 2.73 -4.52 6.40
C TYR A 249 1.62 -3.47 6.29
N GLU A 250 0.41 -3.83 6.71
CA GLU A 250 -0.77 -2.94 6.75
C GLU A 250 -1.14 -2.26 5.42
N GLN A 251 -0.64 -2.77 4.28
CA GLN A 251 -1.09 -2.35 2.95
C GLN A 251 -2.21 -3.24 2.42
N TYR A 252 -2.26 -4.48 2.88
CA TYR A 252 -3.32 -5.43 2.56
C TYR A 252 -3.93 -5.99 3.84
N GLY A 253 -5.19 -5.62 4.08
CA GLY A 253 -5.94 -6.03 5.26
C GLY A 253 -6.47 -7.46 5.16
N ASN A 254 -6.21 -8.24 6.20
CA ASN A 254 -7.30 -8.65 7.10
C ASN A 254 -7.03 -8.05 8.47
#